data_AF-A0A1Q5S746-F1
#
_entry.id   AF-A0A1Q5S746-F1
#
_cell.length_a   1.000
_cell.length_b   1.000
_cell.length_c   1.000
_cell.angle_alpha   90.00
_cell.angle_beta   90.00
_cell.angle_gamma   90.00
#
_symmetry.space_group_name_H-M   'P 1'
#
loop_
_entity.id
_entity.type
_entity.pdbx_description
1 polymer ?
#
loop_
_entity_poly.entity_id
_entity_poly.type
_entity_poly.pdbx_seq_one_letter_code
_entity_poly.pdbx_strand_id
1 'polypeptide(L)'
;MSSMSKIVAVGAIFLGEALSIIAELVASKQFEKADANLTMLLPMFLLIMIGGILLVYGYALGYMHLKNIWIIVAISVGAILVVEPILTFLLFREVPTIGSLIGLALGALGTLAAIFL
;
A
#
# COMPACT_ATOMS: atom_id res chain seq x y z
N MET A 1 -6.75 -6.78 -26.52
CA MET A 1 -6.52 -6.36 -25.11
C MET A 1 -5.19 -5.66 -25.06
N SER A 2 -5.09 -4.43 -24.54
CA SER A 2 -3.76 -3.89 -24.26
C SER A 2 -3.36 -4.35 -22.87
N SER A 3 -2.15 -4.90 -22.74
CA SER A 3 -1.50 -5.15 -21.43
C SER A 3 -1.51 -3.90 -20.54
N MET A 4 -1.70 -2.72 -21.13
CA MET A 4 -1.82 -1.43 -20.48
C MET A 4 -2.89 -1.39 -19.38
N SER A 5 -4.10 -1.92 -19.59
CA SER A 5 -5.16 -1.80 -18.56
C SER A 5 -4.83 -2.60 -17.29
N LYS A 6 -4.19 -3.77 -17.42
CA LYS A 6 -3.74 -4.55 -16.26
C LYS A 6 -2.65 -3.80 -15.49
N ILE A 7 -1.70 -3.20 -16.21
CA ILE A 7 -0.63 -2.38 -15.62
C ILE A 7 -1.22 -1.18 -14.88
N VAL A 8 -2.22 -0.51 -15.46
CA VAL A 8 -2.91 0.62 -14.83
C VAL A 8 -3.61 0.19 -13.53
N ALA A 9 -4.26 -0.98 -13.51
CA ALA A 9 -4.91 -1.51 -12.31
C ALA A 9 -3.88 -1.74 -11.18
N VAL A 10 -2.79 -2.43 -11.50
CA VAL A 10 -1.72 -2.72 -10.53
C VAL A 10 -1.06 -1.43 -10.05
N GLY A 11 -0.80 -0.49 -10.96
CA GLY A 11 -0.23 0.81 -10.63
C GLY A 11 -1.15 1.62 -9.71
N ALA A 12 -2.46 1.60 -9.94
CA ALA A 12 -3.43 2.28 -9.09
C ALA A 12 -3.47 1.66 -7.68
N ILE A 13 -3.41 0.33 -7.57
CA ILE A 13 -3.32 -0.37 -6.28
C ILE A 13 -2.04 0.05 -5.56
N PHE A 14 -0.90 -0.06 -6.22
CA PHE A 14 0.40 0.21 -5.61
C PHE A 14 0.54 1.66 -5.14
N LEU A 15 0.09 2.62 -5.96
CA LEU A 15 0.10 4.03 -5.61
C LEU A 15 -0.91 4.34 -4.49
N GLY A 16 -2.08 3.71 -4.54
CA GLY A 16 -3.10 3.83 -3.51
C GLY A 16 -2.60 3.36 -2.14
N GLU A 17 -1.99 2.17 -2.08
CA GLU A 17 -1.37 1.65 -0.86
C GLU A 17 -0.25 2.56 -0.37
N ALA A 18 0.65 3.00 -1.26
CA ALA A 18 1.75 3.88 -0.89
C ALA A 18 1.25 5.19 -0.24
N LEU A 19 0.22 5.81 -0.81
CA LEU A 19 -0.37 7.02 -0.25
C LEU A 19 -1.04 6.76 1.10
N SER A 20 -1.79 5.67 1.23
CA SER A 20 -2.43 5.28 2.50
C SER A 20 -1.39 5.05 3.59
N ILE A 21 -0.34 4.30 3.28
CA ILE A 21 0.76 4.00 4.21
C ILE A 21 1.51 5.29 4.60
N ILE A 22 1.80 6.19 3.66
CA ILE A 22 2.42 7.49 4.00
C ILE A 22 1.53 8.25 5.00
N ALA A 23 0.21 8.26 4.80
CA ALA A 23 -0.71 8.93 5.70
C ALA A 23 -0.65 8.33 7.12
N GLU A 24 -0.67 7.00 7.23
CA GLU A 24 -0.62 6.28 8.50
C GLU A 24 0.72 6.49 9.23
N LEU A 25 1.83 6.36 8.50
CA LEU A 25 3.17 6.52 9.01
C LEU A 25 3.43 7.95 9.51
N VAL A 26 3.06 8.96 8.73
CA VAL A 26 3.26 10.35 9.14
C VAL A 26 2.29 10.75 10.25
N ALA A 27 1.05 10.27 10.25
CA ALA A 27 0.10 10.47 11.35
C ALA A 27 0.64 9.90 12.65
N SER A 28 1.12 8.65 12.65
CA SER A 28 1.66 7.99 13.85
C SER A 28 2.88 8.74 14.42
N LYS A 29 3.80 9.20 13.57
CA LYS A 29 4.96 10.00 14.02
C LYS A 29 4.62 11.41 14.47
N GLN A 30 3.52 12.00 14.00
CA GLN A 30 3.07 13.31 14.51
C GLN A 30 2.59 13.22 15.97
N PHE A 31 1.95 12.11 16.36
CA PHE A 31 1.51 11.90 17.75
C PHE A 31 2.62 11.45 18.71
N GLU A 32 3.81 11.10 18.19
CA GLU A 32 5.00 10.92 19.03
C GLU A 32 5.50 12.26 19.60
N LYS A 33 5.18 13.39 18.95
CA LYS A 33 5.54 14.73 19.43
C LYS A 33 4.46 15.24 20.40
N ALA A 34 4.90 15.74 21.56
CA ALA A 34 4.04 16.16 22.68
C ALA A 34 3.04 17.30 22.39
N ASP A 35 3.02 17.86 21.18
CA ASP A 35 2.22 19.03 20.78
C ASP A 35 1.25 18.70 19.61
N ALA A 36 0.82 17.44 19.55
CA ALA A 36 -0.02 16.93 18.47
C ALA A 36 -1.46 17.46 18.59
N ASN A 37 -1.84 18.34 17.65
CA ASN A 37 -3.21 18.84 17.51
C ASN A 37 -3.96 18.03 16.44
N LEU A 38 -5.25 17.76 16.64
CA LEU A 38 -6.12 17.07 15.68
C LEU A 38 -6.16 17.77 14.30
N THR A 39 -5.93 19.07 14.24
CA THR A 39 -5.83 19.80 12.97
C THR A 39 -4.63 19.38 12.12
N MET A 40 -3.58 18.82 12.72
CA MET A 40 -2.41 18.30 12.00
C MET A 40 -2.72 16.99 11.26
N LEU A 41 -3.80 16.28 11.62
CA LEU A 41 -4.26 15.08 10.92
C LEU A 41 -4.99 15.37 9.60
N LEU A 42 -5.49 16.58 9.40
CA LEU A 42 -6.25 16.93 8.20
C LEU A 42 -5.53 16.58 6.88
N PRO A 43 -4.23 16.92 6.68
CA PRO A 43 -3.51 16.51 5.47
C PRO A 43 -3.41 14.98 5.33
N MET A 44 -3.29 14.23 6.43
CA MET A 44 -3.24 12.76 6.41
C MET A 44 -4.58 12.17 5.98
N PHE A 45 -5.70 12.71 6.47
CA PHE A 45 -7.04 12.31 6.03
C PHE A 45 -7.29 12.61 4.55
N LEU A 46 -6.79 13.72 4.04
CA LEU A 46 -6.88 14.01 2.60
C LEU A 46 -6.03 13.02 1.78
N LEU A 47 -4.83 12.70 2.26
CA LEU A 47 -3.94 11.75 1.59
C LEU A 47 -4.54 10.35 1.54
N ILE A 48 -5.10 9.84 2.65
CA ILE A 48 -5.73 8.52 2.70
C ILE A 48 -7.03 8.47 1.89
N MET A 49 -7.76 9.59 1.78
CA MET A 49 -8.91 9.66 0.87
C MET A 49 -8.49 9.50 -0.59
N ILE A 50 -7.43 10.18 -1.01
CA ILE A 50 -6.89 10.03 -2.38
C ILE A 50 -6.40 8.60 -2.60
N GLY A 51 -5.64 8.05 -1.64
CA GLY A 51 -5.19 6.65 -1.66
C GLY A 51 -6.36 5.66 -1.77
N GLY A 52 -7.41 5.85 -0.97
CA GLY A 52 -8.61 5.03 -0.99
C GLY A 52 -9.37 5.08 -2.32
N ILE A 53 -9.48 6.25 -2.96
CA ILE A 53 -10.08 6.38 -4.30
C ILE A 53 -9.27 5.57 -5.33
N LEU A 54 -7.94 5.67 -5.29
CA LEU A 54 -7.03 4.91 -6.15
C LEU A 54 -7.16 3.39 -5.92
N LEU A 55 -7.24 2.95 -4.66
CA LEU A 55 -7.43 1.54 -4.31
C LEU A 55 -8.77 1.01 -4.83
N VAL A 56 -9.87 1.71 -4.59
CA VAL A 56 -11.20 1.31 -5.08
C VAL A 56 -11.20 1.21 -6.61
N TYR A 57 -10.60 2.18 -7.30
CA TYR A 57 -10.47 2.16 -8.75
C TYR A 57 -9.59 1.00 -9.23
N GLY A 58 -8.44 0.79 -8.61
CA GLY A 58 -7.51 -0.31 -8.91
C GLY A 58 -8.13 -1.68 -8.71
N TYR A 59 -8.88 -1.89 -7.63
CA TYR A 59 -9.63 -3.12 -7.37
C TYR A 59 -10.75 -3.34 -8.39
N ALA A 60 -11.54 -2.31 -8.69
CA ALA A 60 -12.61 -2.43 -9.68
C ALA A 60 -12.05 -2.80 -11.05
N LEU A 61 -11.00 -2.09 -11.50
CA LEU A 61 -10.37 -2.35 -12.78
C LEU A 61 -9.64 -3.70 -12.80
N GLY A 62 -8.97 -4.06 -11.71
CA GLY A 62 -8.35 -5.36 -11.52
C GLY A 62 -9.38 -6.49 -11.66
N TYR A 63 -10.52 -6.38 -11.00
CA TYR A 63 -11.56 -7.41 -11.00
C TYR A 63 -12.28 -7.51 -12.35
N MET A 64 -12.51 -6.37 -12.99
CA MET A 64 -13.07 -6.35 -14.34
C MET A 64 -12.24 -7.18 -15.34
N HIS A 65 -10.91 -7.22 -15.18
CA HIS A 65 -10.00 -7.85 -16.14
C HIS A 65 -9.45 -9.21 -15.71
N LEU A 66 -9.17 -9.41 -14.43
CA LEU A 66 -8.63 -10.66 -13.88
C LEU A 66 -9.75 -11.63 -13.50
N LYS A 67 -10.96 -11.13 -13.23
CA LYS A 67 -12.13 -11.91 -12.78
C LYS A 67 -11.86 -12.80 -11.56
N ASN A 68 -10.78 -12.52 -10.83
CA ASN A 68 -10.35 -13.24 -9.64
C ASN A 68 -9.93 -12.24 -8.57
N ILE A 69 -10.71 -12.18 -7.49
CA ILE A 69 -10.47 -11.25 -6.38
C ILE A 69 -9.21 -11.63 -5.59
N TRP A 70 -8.87 -12.92 -5.53
CA TRP A 70 -7.72 -13.40 -4.77
C TRP A 70 -6.39 -12.90 -5.33
N ILE A 71 -6.28 -12.81 -6.66
CA ILE A 71 -5.10 -12.24 -7.33
C ILE A 71 -4.94 -10.77 -6.95
N ILE A 72 -6.04 -10.01 -6.94
CA ILE A 72 -6.04 -8.57 -6.62
C ILE A 72 -5.65 -8.35 -5.16
N VAL A 73 -6.25 -9.13 -4.25
CA VAL A 73 -5.93 -9.10 -2.82
C VAL A 73 -4.46 -9.44 -2.59
N ALA A 74 -3.94 -10.48 -3.24
CA ALA A 74 -2.53 -10.85 -3.11
C ALA A 74 -1.58 -9.77 -3.64
N ILE A 75 -1.96 -9.03 -4.69
CA ILE A 75 -1.21 -7.88 -5.19
C ILE A 75 -1.23 -6.73 -4.17
N SER A 76 -2.40 -6.41 -3.60
CA SER A 76 -2.53 -5.34 -2.61
C SER A 76 -1.76 -5.63 -1.32
N VAL A 77 -1.97 -6.81 -0.74
CA VAL A 77 -1.25 -7.26 0.47
C VAL A 77 0.25 -7.33 0.20
N GLY A 78 0.65 -7.81 -0.98
CA GLY A 78 2.04 -7.76 -1.43
C GLY A 78 2.62 -6.36 -1.48
N ALA A 79 1.85 -5.43 -2.07
CA ALA A 79 2.23 -4.04 -2.14
C ALA A 79 2.45 -3.47 -0.74
N ILE A 80 1.54 -3.70 0.21
CA ILE A 80 1.70 -3.24 1.61
C ILE A 80 2.99 -3.79 2.21
N LEU A 81 3.19 -5.11 2.17
CA LEU A 81 4.32 -5.78 2.82
C LEU A 81 5.69 -5.38 2.24
N VAL A 82 5.73 -4.94 0.98
CA VAL A 82 6.96 -4.45 0.34
C VAL A 82 7.12 -2.94 0.55
N VAL A 83 6.07 -2.16 0.31
CA VAL A 83 6.10 -0.70 0.27
C VAL A 83 6.26 -0.12 1.68
N GLU A 84 5.56 -0.65 2.67
CA GLU A 84 5.60 -0.15 4.04
C GLU A 84 7.00 -0.10 4.65
N PRO A 85 7.79 -1.19 4.69
CA PRO A 85 9.14 -1.13 5.25
C PRO A 85 10.08 -0.22 4.44
N ILE A 86 9.89 -0.13 3.12
CA ILE A 86 10.68 0.78 2.27
C ILE A 86 10.36 2.24 2.64
N LEU A 87 9.08 2.60 2.75
CA LEU A 87 8.66 3.94 3.10
C LEU A 87 9.07 4.31 4.52
N THR A 88 8.90 3.41 5.49
CA THR A 88 9.35 3.61 6.88
C THR A 88 10.85 3.87 6.95
N PHE A 89 11.65 3.09 6.21
CA PHE A 89 13.09 3.31 6.12
C PHE A 89 13.43 4.64 5.45
N LEU A 90 12.75 5.02 4.37
CA LEU A 90 13.02 6.27 3.64
C LEU A 90 12.62 7.52 4.45
N LEU A 91 11.46 7.49 5.10
CA LEU A 91 10.88 8.63 5.82
C LEU A 91 11.52 8.83 7.20
N PHE A 92 11.77 7.75 7.93
CA PHE A 92 12.21 7.84 9.34
C PHE A 92 13.61 7.29 9.59
N ARG A 93 14.25 6.67 8.59
CA ARG A 93 15.57 6.02 8.73
C ARG A 93 15.60 4.91 9.78
N GLU A 94 14.43 4.35 10.11
CA GLU A 94 14.29 3.23 11.03
C GLU A 94 14.54 1.91 10.27
N VAL A 95 15.37 1.05 10.85
CA VAL A 95 15.71 -0.25 10.25
C VAL A 95 14.58 -1.25 10.52
N PRO A 96 14.08 -1.95 9.49
CA PRO A 96 13.04 -2.95 9.67
C PRO A 96 13.49 -4.05 10.65
N THR A 97 12.59 -4.40 11.58
CA THR A 97 12.84 -5.47 12.54
C THR A 97 12.78 -6.84 11.85
N ILE A 98 13.30 -7.89 12.50
CA ILE A 98 13.27 -9.25 11.97
C ILE A 98 11.83 -9.68 11.61
N GLY A 99 10.84 -9.29 12.41
CA GLY A 99 9.43 -9.57 12.13
C GLY A 99 8.95 -8.95 10.82
N SER A 100 9.33 -7.69 10.56
CA SER A 100 8.96 -7.00 9.32
C SER A 100 9.68 -7.58 8.10
N LEU A 101 10.93 -8.05 8.26
CA LEU A 101 11.68 -8.72 7.19
C LEU A 101 11.05 -10.07 6.81
N ILE A 102 10.60 -10.85 7.79
CA ILE A 102 9.86 -12.11 7.54
C ILE A 102 8.54 -11.82 6.84
N GLY A 103 7.80 -10.79 7.31
CA GLY A 103 6.56 -10.33 6.68
C GLY A 103 6.78 -9.95 5.22
N LEU A 104 7.83 -9.19 4.91
CA LEU A 104 8.20 -8.81 3.54
C LEU A 104 8.51 -10.05 2.68
N ALA A 105 9.30 -10.99 3.19
CA ALA A 105 9.68 -12.19 2.46
C ALA A 105 8.46 -13.07 2.14
N LEU A 106 7.61 -13.35 3.13
CA LEU A 106 6.40 -14.14 2.94
C LEU A 106 5.36 -13.44 2.08
N GLY A 107 5.24 -12.11 2.21
CA GLY A 107 4.38 -11.27 1.38
C GLY A 107 4.77 -11.33 -0.09
N ALA A 108 6.05 -11.07 -0.38
CA ALA A 108 6.58 -11.13 -1.74
C ALA A 108 6.37 -12.51 -2.37
N LEU A 109 6.63 -13.60 -1.62
CA LEU A 109 6.40 -14.96 -2.08
C LEU A 109 4.91 -15.25 -2.33
N GLY A 110 4.01 -14.81 -1.44
CA GLY A 110 2.57 -14.99 -1.60
C GLY A 110 2.02 -14.27 -2.83
N THR A 111 2.47 -13.04 -3.07
CA THR A 111 2.10 -12.27 -4.27
C THR A 111 2.61 -12.91 -5.55
N LEU A 112 3.86 -13.38 -5.56
CA LEU A 112 4.40 -14.12 -6.70
C LEU A 112 3.58 -15.38 -6.97
N ALA A 113 3.30 -16.18 -5.94
CA ALA A 113 2.49 -17.40 -6.08
C ALA A 113 1.10 -17.10 -6.67
N ALA A 114 0.44 -16.03 -6.24
CA ALA A 114 -0.87 -15.64 -6.74
C ALA A 114 -0.86 -15.12 -8.19
N ILE A 115 0.25 -14.54 -8.65
CA ILE A 115 0.39 -14.09 -10.05
C ILE A 115 0.58 -15.29 -11.00
N PHE A 116 1.20 -16.37 -10.52
CA PHE A 116 1.50 -17.56 -11.32
C PHE A 116 0.42 -18.67 -11.27
N LEU A 117 -0.67 -18.43 -10.54
CA LEU A 117 -1.87 -19.30 -10.47
C LEU A 117 -3.01 -18.71 -11.32
#